data_AF-A0A9D4B0Q6-F1
#
_entry.id   AF-A0A9D4B0Q6-F1
#
_cell.length_a   1.000
_cell.length_b   1.000
_cell.length_c   1.000
_cell.angle_alpha   90.00
_cell.angle_beta   90.00
_cell.angle_gamma   90.00
#
_symmetry.space_group_name_H-M   'P 1'
#
loop_
_entity.id
_entity.type
_entity.pdbx_description
1 polymer ?
#
loop_
_entity_poly.entity_id
_entity_poly.type
_entity_poly.pdbx_seq_one_letter_code
_entity_poly.pdbx_strand_id
1 'polypeptide(L)'
;MFQLVFFILFTSGFTESQGKKVLCSSSDVEISYSFCDSMDDAFFLSIVPCSFSESRWKVTLLSIPRNDIIFLEGSVNVWYDAENISAWKKVICSGFDDDYSFCGTLKGETLNTTFEIGGLKMKLPKVLSKVYILYVIYLLKITKICKIACLHVYFP
;
A
#
# COMPACT_ATOMS: atom_id res chain seq x y z
N MET A 1 40.48 29.27 6.81
CA MET A 1 39.17 29.83 7.17
C MET A 1 38.13 28.75 6.91
N PHE A 2 37.45 28.32 7.97
CA PHE A 2 36.67 27.09 8.02
C PHE A 2 35.37 27.25 7.22
N GLN A 3 35.18 26.42 6.20
CA GLN A 3 34.00 26.40 5.34
C GLN A 3 32.95 25.51 6.02
N LEU A 4 31.77 26.09 6.26
CA LEU A 4 30.61 25.45 6.87
C LEU A 4 30.20 24.18 6.10
N VAL A 5 30.36 23.02 6.73
CA VAL A 5 29.72 21.77 6.28
C VAL A 5 28.47 21.58 7.13
N PHE A 6 27.32 21.98 6.58
CA PHE A 6 26.01 21.61 7.10
C PHE A 6 25.77 20.14 6.75
N PHE A 7 26.01 19.23 7.69
CA PHE A 7 25.46 17.88 7.63
C PHE A 7 23.97 18.00 7.96
N ILE A 8 23.14 18.10 6.93
CA ILE A 8 21.69 17.86 7.07
C ILE A 8 21.56 16.34 7.27
N LEU A 9 21.62 15.93 8.54
CA LEU A 9 21.34 14.58 9.01
C LEU A 9 19.92 14.19 8.56
N PHE A 10 19.87 13.11 7.80
CA PHE A 10 18.74 12.23 7.50
C PHE A 10 17.43 12.64 8.20
N THR A 11 16.57 13.37 7.49
CA THR A 11 15.15 13.25 7.75
C THR A 11 14.77 11.87 7.24
N SER A 12 14.55 10.93 8.18
CA SER A 12 13.69 9.79 7.91
C SER A 12 12.42 10.37 7.30
N GLY A 13 12.21 10.08 6.01
CA GLY A 13 11.08 10.55 5.23
C GLY A 13 9.78 9.90 5.70
N PHE A 14 9.41 10.08 6.96
CA PHE A 14 8.02 10.25 7.35
C PHE A 14 7.63 11.62 6.81
N THR A 15 7.34 11.67 5.51
CA THR A 15 6.44 12.69 5.00
C THR A 15 5.22 12.63 5.90
N GLU A 16 4.97 13.71 6.63
CA GLU A 16 3.75 13.98 7.38
C GLU A 16 2.57 13.61 6.48
N SER A 17 2.07 12.37 6.63
CA SER A 17 1.09 11.85 5.72
C SER A 17 -0.22 12.52 6.08
N GLN A 18 -0.86 13.12 5.08
CA GLN A 18 -2.23 13.58 5.22
C GLN A 18 -3.07 12.42 5.76
N GLY A 19 -3.46 12.53 7.04
CA GLY A 19 -4.28 11.60 7.83
C GLY A 19 -4.14 10.11 7.55
N LYS A 20 -3.36 9.37 8.36
CA LYS A 20 -3.46 7.90 8.46
C LYS A 20 -4.92 7.49 8.71
N LYS A 21 -5.56 6.80 7.77
CA LYS A 21 -6.93 6.28 7.90
C LYS A 21 -6.89 4.80 8.25
N VAL A 22 -7.48 4.43 9.38
CA VAL A 22 -7.60 3.03 9.79
C VAL A 22 -8.66 2.35 8.92
N LEU A 23 -8.29 1.25 8.26
CA LEU A 23 -9.19 0.42 7.45
C LEU A 23 -9.93 -0.55 8.34
N CYS A 24 -9.18 -1.23 9.21
CA CYS A 24 -9.72 -2.17 10.16
C CYS A 24 -8.71 -2.40 11.29
N SER A 25 -9.23 -2.79 12.45
CA SER A 25 -8.45 -3.15 13.63
C SER A 25 -9.08 -4.37 14.28
N SER A 26 -8.25 -5.36 14.61
CA SER A 26 -8.60 -6.58 15.31
C SER A 26 -7.61 -6.81 16.46
N SER A 27 -7.76 -7.92 17.19
CA SER A 27 -6.84 -8.28 18.28
C SER A 27 -5.45 -8.71 17.80
N ASP A 28 -5.31 -9.09 16.52
CA ASP A 28 -4.09 -9.60 15.91
C ASP A 28 -3.46 -8.65 14.87
N VAL A 29 -4.20 -7.66 14.36
CA VAL A 29 -3.67 -6.73 13.35
C VAL A 29 -4.39 -5.38 13.34
N GLU A 30 -3.66 -4.31 13.07
CA GLU A 30 -4.19 -3.01 12.66
C GLU A 30 -3.76 -2.72 11.22
N ILE A 31 -4.73 -2.52 10.34
CA ILE A 31 -4.48 -2.16 8.94
C ILE A 31 -4.93 -0.71 8.73
N SER A 32 -4.06 0.08 8.14
CA SER A 32 -4.32 1.48 7.84
C SER A 32 -3.71 1.85 6.50
N TYR A 33 -4.16 2.96 5.93
CA TYR A 33 -3.56 3.51 4.72
C TYR A 33 -3.33 5.00 4.86
N SER A 34 -2.41 5.49 4.06
CA SER A 34 -2.22 6.91 3.81
C SER A 34 -2.03 7.11 2.31
N PHE A 35 -2.44 8.25 1.78
CA PHE A 35 -2.05 8.63 0.43
C PHE A 35 -0.57 9.02 0.44
N CYS A 36 0.16 8.58 -0.59
CA CYS A 36 1.56 8.96 -0.74
C CYS A 36 1.70 10.26 -1.55
N ASP A 37 0.60 10.77 -2.11
CA ASP A 37 0.49 12.03 -2.85
C ASP A 37 -0.30 13.07 -2.03
N SER A 38 -0.11 14.36 -2.33
CA SER A 38 -0.61 15.49 -1.53
C SER A 38 -2.08 15.84 -1.74
N MET A 39 -2.84 14.98 -2.43
CA MET A 39 -4.26 15.21 -2.69
C MET A 39 -5.09 14.04 -2.21
N ASP A 40 -6.10 14.33 -1.39
CA ASP A 40 -7.15 13.39 -1.04
C ASP A 40 -7.88 12.95 -2.31
N ASP A 41 -7.81 11.64 -2.60
CA ASP A 41 -8.56 11.00 -3.65
C ASP A 41 -9.85 10.37 -3.12
N ALA A 42 -10.87 10.31 -3.98
CA ALA A 42 -12.04 9.49 -3.76
C ALA A 42 -11.61 8.02 -3.85
N PHE A 43 -11.13 7.50 -2.73
CA PHE A 43 -10.62 6.14 -2.58
C PHE A 43 -11.17 5.57 -1.28
N PHE A 44 -11.88 4.46 -1.41
CA PHE A 44 -12.39 3.66 -0.31
C PHE A 44 -11.94 2.22 -0.53
N LEU A 45 -11.31 1.68 0.50
CA LEU A 45 -10.84 0.30 0.53
C LEU A 45 -11.47 -0.37 1.74
N SER A 46 -11.97 -1.59 1.56
CA SER A 46 -12.48 -2.43 2.65
C SER A 46 -11.87 -3.81 2.51
N ILE A 47 -11.44 -4.38 3.64
CA ILE A 47 -10.80 -5.70 3.71
C ILE A 47 -11.53 -6.52 4.77
N VAL A 48 -12.12 -7.64 4.36
CA VAL A 48 -12.89 -8.52 5.24
C VAL A 48 -12.48 -9.97 5.01
N PRO A 49 -12.16 -10.76 6.05
CA PRO A 49 -12.11 -10.39 7.48
C PRO A 49 -10.81 -9.66 7.84
N CYS A 50 -10.82 -8.81 8.86
CA CYS A 50 -9.60 -8.16 9.35
C CYS A 50 -8.80 -9.11 10.25
N SER A 51 -8.14 -10.11 9.67
CA SER A 51 -7.25 -11.02 10.41
C SER A 51 -6.29 -11.74 9.46
N PHE A 52 -5.02 -11.85 9.83
CA PHE A 52 -4.02 -12.63 9.07
C PHE A 52 -4.02 -14.13 9.41
N SER A 53 -4.88 -14.55 10.34
CA SER A 53 -5.15 -15.96 10.65
C SER A 53 -5.99 -16.64 9.57
N GLU A 54 -6.70 -15.86 8.77
CA GLU A 54 -7.43 -16.32 7.60
C GLU A 54 -6.51 -16.42 6.37
N SER A 55 -6.93 -17.18 5.36
CA SER A 55 -6.15 -17.35 4.11
C SER A 55 -6.78 -16.66 2.90
N ARG A 56 -7.98 -16.10 3.09
CA ARG A 56 -8.75 -15.44 2.04
C ARG A 56 -9.30 -14.14 2.60
N TRP A 57 -9.08 -13.06 1.86
CA TRP A 57 -9.63 -11.75 2.16
C TRP A 57 -10.43 -11.27 0.97
N LYS A 58 -11.63 -10.78 1.25
CA LYS A 58 -12.46 -10.06 0.29
C LYS A 58 -12.08 -8.59 0.38
N VAL A 59 -11.59 -8.07 -0.74
CA VAL A 59 -11.18 -6.68 -0.88
C VAL A 59 -12.19 -5.97 -1.76
N THR A 60 -12.83 -4.94 -1.23
CA THR A 60 -13.69 -4.03 -2.00
C THR A 60 -12.95 -2.72 -2.20
N LEU A 61 -12.79 -2.33 -3.45
CA LEU A 61 -12.13 -1.10 -3.87
C LEU A 61 -13.14 -0.24 -4.63
N LEU A 62 -13.38 0.96 -4.09
CA LEU A 62 -14.12 2.02 -4.74
C LEU A 62 -13.18 3.19 -4.96
N SER A 63 -12.87 3.51 -6.21
CA SER A 63 -11.98 4.64 -6.52
C SER A 63 -12.31 5.31 -7.85
N ILE A 64 -12.03 6.60 -7.96
CA ILE A 64 -12.06 7.30 -9.25
C ILE A 64 -10.60 7.62 -9.63
N PRO A 65 -9.96 6.84 -10.51
CA PRO A 65 -8.56 6.99 -10.80
C PRO A 65 -8.32 8.26 -11.61
N ARG A 66 -7.27 9.02 -11.25
CA ARG A 66 -6.88 10.24 -11.97
C ARG A 66 -6.09 9.98 -13.24
N ASN A 67 -5.70 8.73 -13.48
CA ASN A 67 -4.94 8.28 -14.64
C ASN A 67 -5.40 6.88 -15.03
N ASP A 68 -5.14 6.50 -16.27
CA ASP A 68 -5.49 5.17 -16.78
C ASP A 68 -4.67 4.08 -16.05
N ILE A 69 -5.33 3.01 -15.63
CA ILE A 69 -4.72 1.89 -14.89
C ILE A 69 -4.20 0.83 -15.87
N ILE A 70 -3.24 1.21 -16.71
CA ILE A 70 -2.68 0.29 -17.72
C ILE A 70 -1.56 -0.57 -17.11
N PHE A 71 -0.69 0.05 -16.33
CA PHE A 71 0.42 -0.62 -15.67
C PHE A 71 0.42 -0.30 -14.18
N LEU A 72 0.29 -1.35 -13.38
CA LEU A 72 0.19 -1.26 -11.92
C LEU A 72 1.19 -2.23 -11.30
N GLU A 73 2.10 -1.72 -10.48
CA GLU A 73 3.07 -2.51 -9.72
C GLU A 73 2.87 -2.25 -8.23
N GLY A 74 2.77 -3.32 -7.44
CA GLY A 74 2.81 -3.25 -5.99
C GLY A 74 4.19 -3.62 -5.46
N SER A 75 4.75 -2.81 -4.56
CA SER A 75 5.91 -3.18 -3.75
C SER A 75 5.47 -3.43 -2.31
N VAL A 76 5.90 -4.54 -1.75
CA VAL A 76 5.77 -4.81 -0.31
C VAL A 76 7.16 -4.66 0.29
N ASN A 77 7.27 -3.89 1.37
CA ASN A 77 8.46 -3.80 2.19
C ASN A 77 8.11 -4.25 3.60
N VAL A 78 8.87 -5.21 4.13
CA VAL A 78 8.70 -5.73 5.48
C VAL A 78 9.82 -5.17 6.35
N TRP A 79 9.42 -4.44 7.38
CA TRP A 79 10.33 -3.84 8.33
C TRP A 79 10.17 -4.52 9.69
N TYR A 80 11.30 -4.86 10.30
CA TYR A 80 11.39 -5.37 11.65
C TYR A 80 12.45 -4.57 12.40
N ASP A 81 12.10 -4.03 13.56
CA ASP A 81 13.01 -3.22 14.39
C ASP A 81 13.75 -2.10 13.62
N ALA A 82 13.00 -1.36 12.78
CA ALA A 82 13.50 -0.30 11.90
C ALA A 82 14.49 -0.75 10.79
N GLU A 83 14.70 -2.05 10.61
CA GLU A 83 15.47 -2.62 9.51
C GLU A 83 14.53 -3.22 8.45
N ASN A 84 14.78 -2.93 7.17
CA ASN A 84 14.05 -3.56 6.08
C ASN A 84 14.60 -4.97 5.87
N ILE A 85 13.86 -5.96 6.35
CA ILE A 85 14.26 -7.37 6.26
C ILE A 85 13.89 -7.97 4.92
N SER A 86 12.94 -7.37 4.19
CA SER A 86 12.64 -7.82 2.85
C SER A 86 11.80 -6.86 2.01
N ALA A 87 12.08 -6.83 0.71
CA ALA A 87 11.30 -6.12 -0.28
C ALA A 87 10.98 -7.04 -1.47
N TRP A 88 9.71 -7.10 -1.84
CA TRP A 88 9.25 -7.79 -3.05
C TRP A 88 8.38 -6.87 -3.90
N LYS A 89 8.47 -7.05 -5.21
CA LYS A 89 7.64 -6.35 -6.20
C LYS A 89 6.76 -7.36 -6.91
N LYS A 90 5.52 -6.96 -7.19
CA LYS A 90 4.55 -7.73 -7.95
C LYS A 90 3.88 -6.83 -8.97
N VAL A 91 3.96 -7.22 -10.24
CA VAL A 91 3.15 -6.60 -11.29
C VAL A 91 1.71 -7.10 -11.11
N ILE A 92 0.77 -6.15 -11.06
CA ILE A 92 -0.67 -6.40 -10.86
C ILE A 92 -1.41 -6.20 -12.18
N CYS A 93 -1.03 -5.18 -12.94
CA CYS A 93 -1.52 -4.93 -14.30
C CYS A 93 -0.32 -4.74 -15.23
N SER A 94 -0.35 -5.44 -16.35
CA SER A 94 0.63 -5.49 -17.43
C SER A 94 0.01 -5.13 -18.79
N GLY A 95 -1.15 -4.47 -18.79
CA GLY A 95 -1.89 -4.09 -19.98
C GLY A 95 -3.37 -3.80 -19.71
N PHE A 96 -4.16 -3.78 -20.77
CA PHE A 96 -5.61 -3.51 -20.71
C PHE A 96 -6.47 -4.75 -20.41
N ASP A 97 -5.97 -5.95 -20.72
CA ASP A 97 -6.66 -7.22 -20.53
C ASP A 97 -5.75 -8.15 -19.72
N ASP A 98 -5.88 -8.07 -18.40
CA ASP A 98 -5.04 -8.78 -17.43
C ASP A 98 -5.93 -9.46 -16.38
N ASP A 99 -5.32 -10.19 -15.45
CA ASP A 99 -5.99 -11.03 -14.44
C ASP A 99 -7.07 -10.30 -13.62
N TYR A 100 -6.93 -8.98 -13.47
CA TYR A 100 -7.89 -8.15 -12.75
C TYR A 100 -8.69 -7.26 -13.69
N SER A 101 -10.02 -7.28 -13.52
CA SER A 101 -10.96 -6.48 -14.31
C SER A 101 -10.81 -4.95 -14.16
N PHE A 102 -10.00 -4.49 -13.19
CA PHE A 102 -9.68 -3.08 -13.01
C PHE A 102 -8.44 -2.64 -13.83
N CYS A 103 -7.71 -3.57 -14.43
CA CYS A 103 -6.68 -3.22 -15.39
C CYS A 103 -7.34 -2.65 -16.66
N GLY A 104 -6.77 -1.59 -17.21
CA GLY A 104 -7.33 -0.86 -18.35
C GLY A 104 -8.43 0.16 -18.01
N THR A 105 -8.83 0.32 -16.73
CA THR A 105 -9.77 1.38 -16.31
C THR A 105 -9.22 2.76 -16.69
N LEU A 106 -10.03 3.57 -17.36
CA LEU A 106 -9.63 4.90 -17.84
C LEU A 106 -9.75 5.94 -16.74
N LYS A 107 -8.99 7.03 -16.89
CA LYS A 107 -9.07 8.21 -16.03
C LYS A 107 -10.52 8.70 -15.91
N GLY A 108 -10.95 8.90 -14.67
CA GLY A 108 -12.26 9.46 -14.33
C GLY A 108 -13.40 8.44 -14.32
N GLU A 109 -13.15 7.18 -14.66
CA GLU A 109 -14.13 6.12 -14.52
C GLU A 109 -14.34 5.72 -13.07
N THR A 110 -15.57 5.41 -12.69
CA THR A 110 -15.85 4.90 -11.34
C THR A 110 -15.46 3.44 -11.27
N LEU A 111 -14.35 3.16 -10.58
CA LEU A 111 -13.97 1.79 -10.24
C LEU A 111 -14.77 1.36 -9.01
N ASN A 112 -15.61 0.35 -9.14
CA ASN A 112 -16.25 -0.34 -8.02
C ASN A 112 -16.10 -1.84 -8.22
N THR A 113 -15.05 -2.40 -7.61
CA THR A 113 -14.74 -3.82 -7.76
C THR A 113 -14.58 -4.48 -6.41
N THR A 114 -14.92 -5.76 -6.37
CA THR A 114 -14.69 -6.60 -5.22
C THR A 114 -14.03 -7.89 -5.69
N PHE A 115 -12.86 -8.19 -5.15
CA PHE A 115 -12.08 -9.35 -5.50
C PHE A 115 -11.59 -10.07 -4.25
N GLU A 116 -11.34 -11.36 -4.39
CA GLU A 116 -10.74 -12.15 -3.32
C GLU A 116 -9.24 -12.26 -3.53
N ILE A 117 -8.48 -11.99 -2.48
CA ILE A 117 -7.05 -12.26 -2.44
C ILE A 117 -6.81 -13.47 -1.53
N GLY A 118 -6.09 -14.45 -2.08
CA GLY A 118 -5.54 -15.56 -1.30
C GLY A 118 -4.15 -15.20 -0.80
N GLY A 119 -3.81 -15.68 0.39
CA GLY A 119 -2.46 -15.55 0.91
C GLY A 119 -2.16 -16.58 2.00
N LEU A 120 -0.91 -16.55 2.44
CA LEU A 120 -0.43 -17.45 3.47
C LEU A 120 -1.02 -17.04 4.82
N LYS A 121 -1.55 -18.02 5.56
CA LYS A 121 -1.92 -17.83 6.97
C LYS A 121 -0.65 -17.51 7.74
N MET A 122 -0.55 -16.29 8.26
CA MET A 122 0.59 -15.87 9.05
C MET A 122 0.16 -15.79 10.50
N LYS A 123 0.61 -16.75 11.31
CA LYS A 123 0.59 -16.60 12.77
C LYS A 123 1.88 -15.90 13.16
N LEU A 124 1.84 -14.57 13.32
CA LEU A 124 2.99 -13.89 13.91
C LEU A 124 3.14 -14.34 15.37
N PRO A 125 4.31 -14.84 15.78
CA PRO A 125 4.57 -15.07 17.19
C PRO A 125 4.55 -13.74 17.93
N LYS A 126 3.81 -13.67 19.04
CA LYS A 126 3.65 -12.48 19.91
C LYS A 126 4.97 -11.82 20.37
N VAL A 127 6.09 -12.52 20.20
CA VAL A 127 7.45 -12.03 20.53
C VAL A 127 7.95 -10.99 19.51
N LEU A 128 7.39 -10.96 18.29
CA LEU A 128 7.71 -9.95 17.28
C LEU A 128 6.84 -8.71 17.50
N SER A 129 7.23 -7.86 18.44
CA SER A 129 6.38 -6.77 18.95
C SER A 129 6.11 -5.64 17.95
N LYS A 130 6.82 -5.60 16.81
CA LYS A 130 6.76 -4.49 15.84
C LYS A 130 7.17 -4.95 14.44
N VAL A 131 6.26 -5.61 13.72
CA VAL A 131 6.41 -5.83 12.28
C VAL A 131 5.57 -4.79 11.55
N TYR A 132 6.21 -4.04 10.65
CA TYR A 132 5.55 -3.06 9.80
C TYR A 132 5.65 -3.54 8.35
N ILE A 133 4.50 -3.70 7.69
CA ILE A 133 4.45 -3.98 6.26
C ILE A 133 3.97 -2.73 5.55
N LEU A 134 4.81 -2.19 4.67
CA LEU A 134 4.49 -1.08 3.80
C LEU A 134 4.20 -1.61 2.40
N TYR A 135 2.95 -1.53 1.98
CA TYR A 135 2.57 -1.77 0.58
C TYR A 135 2.50 -0.45 -0.16
N VAL A 136 3.32 -0.29 -1.19
CA VAL A 136 3.33 0.88 -2.05
C VAL A 136 2.78 0.47 -3.41
N ILE A 137 1.69 1.12 -3.82
CA ILE A 137 1.10 0.92 -5.14
C ILE A 137 1.64 1.99 -6.08
N TYR A 138 2.26 1.54 -7.16
CA TYR A 138 2.80 2.37 -8.22
C TYR A 138 1.96 2.26 -9.48
N LEU A 139 1.56 3.40 -10.03
CA LEU A 139 0.98 3.49 -11.36
C LEU A 139 2.03 4.07 -12.31
N LEU A 140 2.35 3.31 -13.35
CA LEU A 140 3.32 3.73 -14.34
C LEU A 140 2.62 4.61 -15.39
N LYS A 141 2.89 5.90 -15.34
CA LYS A 141 2.57 6.82 -16.43
C LYS A 141 3.74 6.78 -17.42
N ILE A 142 3.45 6.87 -18.71
CA ILE A 142 4.35 6.87 -19.89
C ILE A 142 5.80 7.37 -19.66
N THR A 143 6.06 8.30 -18.71
CA THR A 143 7.41 8.69 -18.24
C THR A 143 7.58 8.95 -16.73
N LYS A 144 6.58 8.65 -15.87
CA LYS A 144 6.64 8.90 -14.41
C LYS A 144 5.99 7.78 -13.60
N ILE A 145 6.68 7.35 -12.55
CA ILE A 145 6.15 6.45 -11.52
C ILE A 145 5.34 7.30 -10.52
N CYS A 146 4.04 7.07 -10.40
CA CYS A 146 3.17 7.75 -9.43
C CYS A 146 2.87 6.82 -8.25
N LYS A 147 3.10 7.28 -7.01
CA LYS A 147 2.71 6.54 -5.79
C LYS A 147 1.27 6.88 -5.45
N ILE A 148 0.37 5.91 -5.49
CA ILE A 148 -1.07 6.16 -5.24
C ILE A 148 -1.38 6.08 -3.75
N ALA A 149 -1.11 4.92 -3.16
CA ALA A 149 -1.49 4.60 -1.80
C ALA A 149 -0.41 3.79 -1.11
N CYS A 150 -0.26 4.07 0.18
CA CYS A 150 0.67 3.44 1.10
C CYS A 150 -0.17 2.70 2.14
N LEU A 151 -0.23 1.37 2.08
CA LEU A 151 -0.87 0.55 3.11
C LEU A 151 0.15 0.27 4.21
N HIS A 152 -0.24 0.56 5.45
CA HIS A 152 0.54 0.26 6.65
C HIS A 152 -0.18 -0.82 7.44
N VAL A 153 0.43 -2.00 7.50
CA VAL A 153 -0.03 -3.12 8.32
C VAL A 153 0.83 -3.18 9.57
N TYR A 154 0.20 -3.10 10.72
CA TYR A 154 0.84 -3.17 12.03
C TYR A 154 0.35 -4.39 12.80
N PHE A 155 1.27 -5.17 13.34
CA PHE A 155 0.98 -6.29 14.22
C PHE A 155 1.32 -5.88 15.68
N PRO A 156 0.33 -5.80 16.58
CA PRO A 156 0.52 -5.44 17.99
C PRO A 156 1.13 -6.55 18.85
#